data_AF-B0DHA1-F1
#
_entry.id   AF-B0DHA1-F1
#
_cell.length_a   1.000
_cell.length_b   1.000
_cell.length_c   1.000
_cell.angle_alpha   90.00
_cell.angle_beta   90.00
_cell.angle_gamma   90.00
#
_symmetry.space_group_name_H-M   'P 1'
#
loop_
_entity.id
_entity.type
_entity.pdbx_description
1 polymer ?
#
loop_
_entity_poly.entity_id
_entity_poly.type
_entity_poly.pdbx_seq_one_letter_code
_entity_poly.pdbx_strand_id
1 'polypeptide(L)'
;MTLMQPSPNVTFDVVERRIQTLTSILQNMNRRHLPTTLSERSQIPAFLRHLATLLACDDADAIALTGSLTNEELRILVVSQNPSNLNISGFGVKEISKSTRTVHIADVWAAIDSYDPNSVKGQYHSFCLFIVRRCFRKLSKRVFQDKECWNVSVSQKIFEWIPLSKELDDVRWIERPQWALHALPPDGLDGMRERTIQTQGRDVIQWEFSTATLRSWAWLLATMLRQLELATSATRSARKNKETDKETRGLRNIHAWCFCLDAYVHWREGVVKTLLTKTSLAHAFSLRDVSNMGGDEEPDELADMRTEPDESDGQQERATFEINLPTKIMGNKVSLVTIILCQITLKRAAFEMNLLTKVMGNKVLRHLKAIVAWHVAATSLLDERYRRVAPTMRVGLVEISPSRDSDLMTDEEVIDEFFRRRPASSSETRISIENIIRENHTKKTFTGTTHAEATLMGLFTYFSPGLPSVNHGDQKYVLLSPRAHI
;
A
#
# COMPACT_ATOMS: atom_id res chain seq x y z
N MET A 1 27.13 -21.90 7.95
CA MET A 1 27.26 -20.58 7.32
C MET A 1 25.94 -20.34 6.60
N THR A 2 24.97 -19.77 7.33
CA THR A 2 23.57 -19.69 6.91
C THR A 2 23.40 -18.40 6.11
N LEU A 3 23.02 -18.51 4.84
CA LEU A 3 22.77 -17.37 3.96
C LEU A 3 21.53 -16.62 4.47
N MET A 4 21.71 -15.37 4.91
CA MET A 4 20.61 -14.48 5.27
C MET A 4 19.76 -14.21 4.03
N GLN A 5 18.52 -14.71 4.02
CA GLN A 5 17.54 -14.28 3.04
C GLN A 5 17.02 -12.87 3.38
N PRO A 6 16.54 -12.14 2.36
CA PRO A 6 16.17 -10.75 2.53
C PRO A 6 14.67 -10.44 2.60
N SER A 7 14.36 -9.65 3.61
CA SER A 7 13.07 -9.13 4.03
C SER A 7 12.07 -8.64 2.96
N PRO A 8 10.79 -9.11 3.00
CA PRO A 8 9.71 -8.73 2.08
C PRO A 8 9.14 -7.32 2.27
N ASN A 9 9.64 -6.53 3.22
CA ASN A 9 9.33 -5.09 3.29
C ASN A 9 10.51 -4.18 2.96
N VAL A 10 11.66 -4.78 2.62
CA VAL A 10 12.54 -4.16 1.63
C VAL A 10 11.73 -3.96 0.36
N THR A 11 10.86 -4.89 -0.04
CA THR A 11 10.14 -4.79 -1.31
C THR A 11 9.18 -3.61 -1.44
N PHE A 12 8.40 -3.17 -0.44
CA PHE A 12 7.52 -1.99 -0.62
C PHE A 12 8.29 -0.67 -0.54
N ASP A 13 9.16 -0.48 0.47
CA ASP A 13 10.02 0.70 0.59
C ASP A 13 11.01 0.83 -0.56
N VAL A 14 11.50 -0.30 -1.06
CA VAL A 14 12.38 -0.34 -2.24
C VAL A 14 11.56 -0.19 -3.50
N VAL A 15 10.33 -0.70 -3.61
CA VAL A 15 9.46 -0.37 -4.75
C VAL A 15 9.13 1.12 -4.74
N GLU A 16 8.76 1.72 -3.62
CA GLU A 16 8.49 3.16 -3.53
C GLU A 16 9.74 3.99 -3.82
N ARG A 17 10.89 3.69 -3.19
CA ARG A 17 12.16 4.35 -3.53
C ARG A 17 12.55 4.15 -4.99
N ARG A 18 12.38 2.95 -5.54
CA ARG A 18 12.62 2.68 -6.97
C ARG A 18 11.69 3.54 -7.82
N ILE A 19 10.40 3.57 -7.55
CA ILE A 19 9.44 4.40 -8.28
C ILE A 19 9.84 5.87 -8.16
N GLN A 20 10.23 6.36 -6.99
CA GLN A 20 10.72 7.73 -6.79
C GLN A 20 12.00 8.02 -7.59
N THR A 21 13.02 7.15 -7.53
CA THR A 21 14.27 7.26 -8.28
C THR A 21 14.00 7.26 -9.79
N LEU A 22 13.19 6.32 -10.28
CA LEU A 22 12.83 6.19 -11.69
C LEU A 22 11.98 7.35 -12.19
N THR A 23 11.02 7.80 -11.37
CA THR A 23 10.21 9.00 -11.65
C THR A 23 11.10 10.23 -11.71
N SER A 24 12.06 10.36 -10.79
CA SER A 24 13.02 11.46 -10.78
C SER A 24 13.94 11.44 -12.02
N ILE A 25 14.43 10.26 -12.42
CA ILE A 25 15.20 10.07 -13.65
C ILE A 25 14.36 10.47 -14.87
N LEU A 26 13.13 9.97 -14.99
CA LEU A 26 12.21 10.31 -16.08
C LEU A 26 11.89 11.81 -16.14
N GLN A 27 11.59 12.42 -15.00
CA GLN A 27 11.35 13.86 -14.90
C GLN A 27 12.59 14.65 -15.34
N ASN A 28 13.80 14.23 -14.92
CA ASN A 28 15.05 14.85 -15.36
C ASN A 28 15.31 14.65 -16.85
N MET A 29 14.92 13.53 -17.44
CA MET A 29 15.00 13.29 -18.88
C MET A 29 14.02 14.18 -19.68
N ASN A 30 12.83 14.46 -19.14
CA ASN A 30 11.82 15.34 -19.74
C ASN A 30 12.13 16.85 -19.56
N ARG A 31 13.07 17.20 -18.68
CA ARG A 31 13.44 18.59 -18.35
C ARG A 31 14.17 19.37 -19.45
N ARG A 32 14.29 18.84 -20.68
CA ARG A 32 14.85 19.65 -21.77
C ARG A 32 14.06 20.94 -22.05
N HIS A 33 12.81 21.11 -21.55
CA HIS A 33 11.99 22.29 -21.88
C HIS A 33 11.05 22.91 -20.80
N LEU A 34 11.10 22.62 -19.49
CA LEU A 34 10.15 23.25 -18.53
C LEU A 34 10.76 23.86 -17.25
N PRO A 35 10.22 25.00 -16.73
CA PRO A 35 10.81 25.77 -15.65
C PRO A 35 10.60 25.18 -14.25
N THR A 36 11.43 25.71 -13.36
CA THR A 36 11.91 25.14 -12.11
C THR A 36 11.06 25.61 -10.92
N THR A 37 10.05 24.84 -10.52
CA THR A 37 9.55 24.88 -9.13
C THR A 37 9.77 23.51 -8.50
N LEU A 38 10.68 23.46 -7.54
CA LEU A 38 11.22 22.24 -6.94
C LEU A 38 10.32 21.64 -5.84
N SER A 39 9.32 22.38 -5.34
CA SER A 39 8.60 22.03 -4.11
C SER A 39 7.47 21.00 -4.28
N GLU A 40 6.99 20.73 -5.50
CA GLU A 40 5.93 19.72 -5.75
C GLU A 40 6.48 18.38 -6.29
N ARG A 41 7.80 18.21 -6.35
CA ARG A 41 8.46 17.20 -7.20
C ARG A 41 8.55 15.77 -6.67
N SER A 42 8.23 15.47 -5.40
CA SER A 42 8.53 14.15 -4.82
C SER A 42 7.36 13.17 -4.74
N GLN A 43 6.13 13.58 -5.03
CA GLN A 43 4.98 12.69 -4.85
C GLN A 43 4.68 11.88 -6.11
N ILE A 44 4.77 10.55 -5.99
CA ILE A 44 4.28 9.61 -6.99
C ILE A 44 2.80 9.94 -7.25
N PRO A 45 2.39 10.16 -8.53
CA PRO A 45 0.99 10.39 -8.87
C PRO A 45 0.09 9.33 -8.24
N ALA A 46 -0.97 9.75 -7.53
CA ALA A 46 -1.85 8.83 -6.82
C ALA A 46 -2.42 7.73 -7.74
N PHE A 47 -2.69 8.07 -9.02
CA PHE A 47 -3.05 7.09 -10.06
C PHE A 47 -2.08 5.92 -10.16
N LEU A 48 -0.77 6.19 -10.24
CA LEU A 48 0.25 5.14 -10.40
C LEU A 48 0.31 4.26 -9.14
N ARG A 49 0.14 4.85 -7.96
CA ARG A 49 0.06 4.10 -6.69
C ARG A 49 -1.16 3.17 -6.65
N HIS A 50 -2.32 3.67 -7.08
CA HIS A 50 -3.54 2.86 -7.17
C HIS A 50 -3.43 1.76 -8.22
N LEU A 51 -2.89 2.08 -9.39
CA LEU A 51 -2.66 1.09 -10.43
C LEU A 51 -1.68 0.01 -9.97
N ALA A 52 -0.57 0.38 -9.33
CA ALA A 52 0.36 -0.58 -8.72
C ALA A 52 -0.30 -1.48 -7.67
N THR A 53 -1.20 -0.91 -6.88
CA THR A 53 -1.95 -1.68 -5.89
C THR A 53 -2.83 -2.74 -6.56
N LEU A 54 -3.48 -2.43 -7.69
CA LEU A 54 -4.30 -3.40 -8.43
C LEU A 54 -3.47 -4.42 -9.22
N LEU A 55 -2.36 -3.98 -9.83
CA LEU A 55 -1.58 -4.82 -10.73
C LEU A 55 -0.68 -5.79 -9.98
N ALA A 56 -0.33 -5.52 -8.73
CA ALA A 56 0.47 -6.41 -7.90
C ALA A 56 -0.29 -7.70 -7.49
N CYS A 57 -1.23 -8.18 -8.31
CA CYS A 57 -2.18 -9.25 -8.04
C CYS A 57 -1.86 -10.55 -8.83
N ASP A 58 -0.66 -11.13 -8.67
CA ASP A 58 -0.41 -12.58 -8.89
C ASP A 58 1.00 -13.02 -8.45
N ASP A 59 1.36 -14.29 -8.70
CA ASP A 59 2.68 -14.97 -8.58
C ASP A 59 3.89 -14.26 -9.23
N ALA A 60 3.72 -13.06 -9.79
CA ALA A 60 4.85 -12.24 -10.21
C ALA A 60 5.48 -11.63 -8.95
N ASP A 61 6.64 -12.17 -8.58
CA ASP A 61 7.30 -11.91 -7.29
C ASP A 61 7.51 -10.40 -7.02
N ALA A 62 7.65 -9.54 -8.04
CA ALA A 62 7.13 -8.17 -7.97
C ALA A 62 6.93 -7.49 -9.32
N ILE A 63 6.05 -6.50 -9.24
CA ILE A 63 5.73 -5.55 -10.30
C ILE A 63 6.12 -4.16 -9.79
N ALA A 64 7.06 -3.52 -10.46
CA ALA A 64 7.37 -2.11 -10.30
C ALA A 64 6.65 -1.30 -11.39
N LEU A 65 6.08 -0.16 -11.01
CA LEU A 65 5.31 0.71 -11.90
C LEU A 65 5.84 2.12 -11.84
N THR A 66 6.34 2.62 -12.94
CA THR A 66 6.74 4.02 -13.08
C THR A 66 6.01 4.63 -14.26
N GLY A 67 5.85 5.95 -14.27
CA GLY A 67 5.16 6.61 -15.36
C GLY A 67 5.23 8.11 -15.28
N SER A 68 4.95 8.75 -16.41
CA SER A 68 4.74 10.19 -16.49
C SER A 68 3.29 10.46 -16.87
N LEU A 69 2.62 11.25 -16.04
CA LEU A 69 1.32 11.82 -16.39
C LEU A 69 1.56 13.20 -17.00
N THR A 70 1.18 13.37 -18.25
CA THR A 70 1.04 14.70 -18.88
C THR A 70 -0.44 15.04 -19.01
N ASN A 71 -0.78 16.28 -19.36
CA ASN A 71 -2.18 16.69 -19.56
C ASN A 71 -2.88 15.91 -20.69
N GLU A 72 -2.11 15.33 -21.61
CA GLU A 72 -2.63 14.71 -22.84
C GLU A 72 -2.39 13.19 -22.89
N GLU A 73 -1.39 12.69 -22.16
CA GLU A 73 -0.97 11.30 -22.26
C GLU A 73 -0.39 10.79 -20.93
N LEU A 74 -0.79 9.58 -20.54
CA LEU A 74 -0.18 8.83 -19.45
C LEU A 74 0.69 7.72 -19.99
N ARG A 75 2.00 7.88 -19.83
CA ARG A 75 2.96 6.84 -20.20
C ARG A 75 3.35 6.08 -18.96
N ILE A 76 3.07 4.78 -18.96
CA ILE A 76 3.39 3.89 -17.85
C ILE A 76 4.35 2.84 -18.35
N LEU A 77 5.44 2.69 -17.62
CA LEU A 77 6.29 1.53 -17.72
C LEU A 77 5.95 0.60 -16.56
N VAL A 78 5.47 -0.58 -16.91
CA VAL A 78 5.30 -1.70 -15.99
C VAL A 78 6.50 -2.61 -16.14
N VAL A 79 7.12 -2.91 -15.02
CA VAL A 79 8.28 -3.78 -14.97
C VAL A 79 7.92 -4.94 -14.08
N SER A 80 7.83 -6.13 -14.67
CA SER A 80 7.46 -7.35 -13.95
C SER A 80 8.61 -8.34 -14.01
N GLN A 81 8.98 -8.87 -12.85
CA GLN A 81 9.85 -10.03 -12.79
C GLN A 81 8.98 -11.29 -12.89
N ASN A 82 9.19 -12.10 -13.93
CA ASN A 82 8.51 -13.39 -14.04
C ASN A 82 9.48 -14.49 -13.59
N PRO A 83 9.32 -15.04 -12.37
CA PRO A 83 10.24 -16.06 -11.85
C PRO A 83 10.11 -17.40 -12.57
N SER A 84 8.99 -17.64 -13.26
CA SER A 84 8.65 -18.97 -13.78
C SER A 84 9.15 -19.27 -15.20
N ASN A 85 9.73 -18.29 -15.89
CA ASN A 85 10.30 -18.47 -17.22
C ASN A 85 11.83 -18.30 -17.21
N LEU A 86 12.54 -19.32 -16.71
CA LEU A 86 14.01 -19.39 -16.69
C LEU A 86 14.66 -19.41 -18.10
N ASN A 87 13.87 -19.56 -19.16
CA ASN A 87 14.37 -19.73 -20.54
C ASN A 87 14.40 -18.44 -21.37
N ILE A 88 14.11 -17.27 -20.79
CA ILE A 88 14.23 -16.00 -21.53
C ILE A 88 15.66 -15.47 -21.36
N SER A 89 16.51 -15.75 -22.34
CA SER A 89 17.88 -15.21 -22.39
C SER A 89 17.86 -13.80 -23.00
N GLY A 90 17.51 -12.79 -22.19
CA GLY A 90 17.66 -11.38 -22.59
C GLY A 90 16.57 -10.44 -22.07
N PHE A 91 16.93 -9.16 -21.91
CA PHE A 91 15.99 -8.08 -21.59
C PHE A 91 15.13 -7.77 -22.83
N GLY A 92 13.85 -8.13 -22.78
CA GLY A 92 12.87 -7.76 -23.80
C GLY A 92 11.93 -6.69 -23.26
N VAL A 93 11.94 -5.49 -23.86
CA VAL A 93 10.83 -4.56 -23.69
C VAL A 93 9.79 -4.87 -24.74
N LYS A 94 8.62 -5.29 -24.28
CA LYS A 94 7.48 -5.57 -25.14
C LYS A 94 6.43 -4.52 -24.85
N GLU A 95 6.07 -3.74 -25.87
CA GLU A 95 4.88 -2.92 -25.76
C GLU A 95 3.67 -3.84 -25.58
N ILE A 96 2.94 -3.70 -24.47
CA ILE A 96 1.69 -4.44 -24.30
C ILE A 96 0.66 -3.69 -25.11
N SER A 97 0.44 -4.17 -26.33
CA SER A 97 -0.80 -3.88 -27.03
C SER A 97 -1.98 -4.44 -26.24
N LYS A 98 -3.16 -3.80 -26.32
CA LYS A 98 -4.40 -4.30 -25.69
C LYS A 98 -4.73 -5.76 -26.04
N SER A 99 -4.15 -6.32 -27.11
CA SER A 99 -4.37 -7.69 -27.59
C SER A 99 -3.36 -8.74 -27.09
N THR A 100 -2.29 -8.35 -26.37
CA THR A 100 -1.25 -9.28 -25.93
C THR A 100 -1.60 -10.00 -24.62
N ARG A 101 -1.54 -11.34 -24.64
CA ARG A 101 -1.91 -12.30 -23.58
C ARG A 101 -1.02 -12.29 -22.32
N THR A 102 -0.39 -11.19 -21.94
CA THR A 102 0.11 -11.05 -20.56
C THR A 102 -1.11 -10.78 -19.66
N VAL A 103 -1.74 -11.89 -19.25
CA VAL A 103 -3.18 -12.01 -18.98
C VAL A 103 -3.71 -11.01 -17.95
N HIS A 104 -3.04 -10.83 -16.81
CA HIS A 104 -3.63 -10.06 -15.72
C HIS A 104 -3.79 -8.56 -16.04
N ILE A 105 -2.74 -8.01 -16.63
CA ILE A 105 -2.46 -6.60 -16.71
C ILE A 105 -3.38 -6.02 -17.82
N ALA A 106 -3.39 -6.66 -18.99
CA ALA A 106 -4.30 -6.39 -20.11
C ALA A 106 -5.78 -6.48 -19.71
N ASP A 107 -6.15 -7.47 -18.91
CA ASP A 107 -7.54 -7.66 -18.50
C ASP A 107 -8.02 -6.57 -17.53
N VAL A 108 -7.18 -6.12 -16.59
CA VAL A 108 -7.50 -4.99 -15.70
C VAL A 108 -7.70 -3.71 -16.52
N TRP A 109 -6.89 -3.49 -17.55
CA TRP A 109 -7.06 -2.32 -18.42
C TRP A 109 -8.30 -2.42 -19.30
N ALA A 110 -8.55 -3.57 -19.91
CA ALA A 110 -9.78 -3.78 -20.67
C ALA A 110 -11.02 -3.55 -19.78
N ALA A 111 -10.98 -3.98 -18.52
CA ALA A 111 -12.04 -3.73 -17.56
C ALA A 111 -12.22 -2.24 -17.26
N ILE A 112 -11.14 -1.47 -17.05
CA ILE A 112 -11.20 -0.01 -16.84
C ILE A 112 -11.72 0.71 -18.09
N ASP A 113 -11.23 0.35 -19.27
CA ASP A 113 -11.61 0.95 -20.56
C ASP A 113 -13.09 0.68 -20.92
N SER A 114 -13.60 -0.50 -20.53
CA SER A 114 -14.99 -0.89 -20.74
C SER A 114 -15.98 -0.28 -19.74
N TYR A 115 -15.48 0.36 -18.67
CA TYR A 115 -16.33 0.92 -17.63
C TYR A 115 -16.94 2.24 -18.08
N ASP A 116 -18.28 2.28 -18.14
CA ASP A 116 -19.06 3.48 -18.42
C ASP A 116 -19.90 3.84 -17.18
N PRO A 117 -19.65 4.99 -16.51
CA PRO A 117 -20.44 5.38 -15.35
C PRO A 117 -21.90 5.69 -15.67
N ASN A 118 -22.23 6.00 -16.94
CA ASN A 118 -23.58 6.35 -17.38
C ASN A 118 -24.39 5.13 -17.79
N SER A 119 -23.75 3.96 -17.84
CA SER A 119 -24.37 2.71 -18.24
C SER A 119 -25.24 2.10 -17.13
N VAL A 120 -25.69 0.87 -17.35
CA VAL A 120 -26.53 0.07 -16.46
C VAL A 120 -26.01 0.07 -15.02
N LYS A 121 -26.94 0.32 -14.07
CA LYS A 121 -26.71 0.16 -12.63
C LYS A 121 -26.03 -1.19 -12.35
N GLY A 122 -24.82 -1.15 -11.80
CA GLY A 122 -24.09 -2.35 -11.39
C GLY A 122 -22.75 -2.58 -12.11
N GLN A 123 -22.39 -1.80 -13.14
CA GLN A 123 -21.06 -1.93 -13.74
C GLN A 123 -19.91 -1.77 -12.73
N TYR A 124 -20.05 -0.85 -11.77
CA TYR A 124 -19.07 -0.68 -10.68
C TYR A 124 -18.92 -1.97 -9.87
N HIS A 125 -20.05 -2.60 -9.52
CA HIS A 125 -20.04 -3.86 -8.79
C HIS A 125 -19.38 -4.97 -9.60
N SER A 126 -19.68 -5.07 -10.91
CA SER A 126 -19.04 -6.04 -11.82
C SER A 126 -17.53 -5.82 -11.93
N PHE A 127 -17.08 -4.56 -12.03
CA PHE A 127 -15.66 -4.21 -12.03
C PHE A 127 -14.98 -4.64 -10.72
N CYS A 128 -15.54 -4.29 -9.57
CA CYS A 128 -14.99 -4.73 -8.29
C CYS A 128 -14.95 -6.25 -8.14
N LEU A 129 -15.98 -6.97 -8.57
CA LEU A 129 -15.97 -8.44 -8.57
C LEU A 129 -14.87 -9.01 -9.47
N PHE A 130 -14.65 -8.41 -10.64
CA PHE A 130 -13.56 -8.77 -11.53
C PHE A 130 -12.21 -8.59 -10.84
N ILE A 131 -11.98 -7.44 -10.19
CA ILE A 131 -10.74 -7.18 -9.44
C ILE A 131 -10.58 -8.16 -8.28
N VAL A 132 -11.60 -8.39 -7.45
CA VAL A 132 -11.54 -9.36 -6.34
C VAL A 132 -11.22 -10.75 -6.86
N ARG A 133 -11.84 -11.18 -7.97
CA ARG A 133 -11.60 -12.51 -8.54
C ARG A 133 -10.13 -12.69 -8.92
N ARG A 134 -9.55 -11.68 -9.56
CA ARG A 134 -8.15 -11.66 -10.01
C ARG A 134 -7.18 -11.55 -8.84
N CYS A 135 -7.44 -10.63 -7.91
CA CYS A 135 -6.61 -10.37 -6.75
C CYS A 135 -6.82 -11.33 -5.57
N PHE A 136 -7.70 -12.34 -5.71
CA PHE A 136 -8.17 -13.13 -4.58
C PHE A 136 -7.04 -13.78 -3.78
N ARG A 137 -6.00 -14.32 -4.42
CA ARG A 137 -4.89 -14.96 -3.71
C ARG A 137 -4.18 -13.98 -2.78
N LYS A 138 -3.86 -12.79 -3.27
CA LYS A 138 -3.17 -11.75 -2.50
C LYS A 138 -4.07 -11.15 -1.42
N LEU A 139 -5.33 -10.88 -1.76
CA LEU A 139 -6.33 -10.45 -0.77
C LEU A 139 -6.47 -11.50 0.33
N SER A 140 -6.53 -12.78 -0.05
CA SER A 140 -6.62 -13.89 0.89
C SER A 140 -5.38 -13.99 1.78
N LYS A 141 -4.17 -13.81 1.23
CA LYS A 141 -2.94 -13.72 2.04
C LYS A 141 -3.04 -12.56 3.04
N ARG A 142 -3.38 -11.35 2.59
CA ARG A 142 -3.51 -10.17 3.46
C ARG A 142 -4.56 -10.33 4.55
N VAL A 143 -5.71 -10.93 4.25
CA VAL A 143 -6.78 -11.19 5.24
C VAL A 143 -6.33 -12.16 6.34
N PHE A 144 -5.38 -13.05 6.07
CA PHE A 144 -4.87 -14.03 7.04
C PHE A 144 -3.43 -13.78 7.50
N GLN A 145 -2.78 -12.72 7.00
CA GLN A 145 -1.44 -12.30 7.39
C GLN A 145 -1.39 -11.91 8.88
N ASP A 146 -2.56 -11.57 9.45
CA ASP A 146 -2.70 -11.34 10.87
C ASP A 146 -2.36 -12.55 11.74
N LYS A 147 -2.70 -13.76 11.29
CA LYS A 147 -2.38 -15.00 12.01
C LYS A 147 -0.89 -15.28 12.04
N GLU A 148 -0.18 -14.93 10.97
CA GLU A 148 1.28 -15.01 10.91
C GLU A 148 1.91 -13.95 11.84
N CYS A 149 1.40 -12.71 11.79
CA CYS A 149 1.96 -11.58 12.55
C CYS A 149 1.66 -11.63 14.06
N TRP A 150 0.46 -12.06 14.46
CA TRP A 150 0.00 -11.99 15.87
C TRP A 150 -0.36 -13.34 16.48
N ASN A 151 -0.16 -14.46 15.76
CA ASN A 151 -0.53 -15.83 16.17
C ASN A 151 -2.03 -16.04 16.41
N VAL A 152 -2.87 -15.08 16.04
CA VAL A 152 -4.33 -15.08 16.25
C VAL A 152 -4.98 -14.14 15.24
N SER A 153 -6.26 -14.33 14.95
CA SER A 153 -6.95 -13.38 14.08
C SER A 153 -7.18 -12.04 14.78
N VAL A 154 -6.99 -10.95 14.03
CA VAL A 154 -7.26 -9.58 14.51
C VAL A 154 -8.72 -9.45 14.91
N SER A 155 -9.65 -10.06 14.18
CA SER A 155 -11.07 -10.07 14.54
C SER A 155 -11.31 -10.66 15.94
N GLN A 156 -10.68 -11.80 16.26
CA GLN A 156 -10.84 -12.48 17.54
C GLN A 156 -10.28 -11.62 18.69
N LYS A 157 -9.09 -11.04 18.53
CA LYS A 157 -8.51 -10.13 19.52
C LYS A 157 -9.39 -8.93 19.82
N ILE A 158 -10.02 -8.35 18.81
CA ILE A 158 -10.94 -7.23 18.99
C ILE A 158 -12.23 -7.68 19.70
N PHE A 159 -12.74 -8.88 19.42
CA PHE A 159 -13.92 -9.41 20.13
C PHE A 159 -13.66 -9.66 21.61
N GLU A 160 -12.48 -10.18 21.94
CA GLU A 160 -12.04 -10.49 23.31
C GLU A 160 -11.65 -9.25 24.11
N TRP A 161 -11.38 -8.13 23.44
CA TRP A 161 -11.00 -6.88 24.09
C TRP A 161 -12.12 -6.32 24.97
N ILE A 162 -11.72 -5.83 26.15
CA ILE A 162 -12.59 -5.15 27.10
C ILE A 162 -12.01 -3.76 27.34
N PRO A 163 -12.76 -2.67 27.03
CA PRO A 163 -12.27 -1.31 27.27
C PRO A 163 -12.10 -1.05 28.76
N LEU A 164 -11.10 -0.23 29.11
CA LEU A 164 -10.96 0.31 30.46
C LEU A 164 -12.09 1.31 30.75
N SER A 165 -12.36 1.54 32.03
CA SER A 165 -13.49 2.38 32.47
C SER A 165 -13.38 3.86 32.09
N LYS A 166 -12.18 4.33 31.74
CA LYS A 166 -11.93 5.72 31.31
C LYS A 166 -10.79 5.76 30.28
N GLU A 167 -11.14 5.75 29.00
CA GLU A 167 -10.16 5.82 27.89
C GLU A 167 -10.34 7.04 27.01
N LEU A 168 -11.58 7.52 26.85
CA LEU A 168 -11.88 8.74 26.13
C LEU A 168 -12.40 9.80 27.11
N ASP A 169 -11.84 11.00 27.01
CA ASP A 169 -12.27 12.16 27.81
C ASP A 169 -13.54 12.82 27.26
N ASP A 170 -13.76 12.73 25.94
CA ASP A 170 -14.86 13.40 25.25
C ASP A 170 -15.90 12.41 24.68
N VAL A 171 -17.17 12.77 24.81
CA VAL A 171 -18.29 12.11 24.13
C VAL A 171 -18.50 12.79 22.77
N ARG A 172 -18.36 12.04 21.69
CA ARG A 172 -18.66 12.52 20.33
C ARG A 172 -19.96 11.90 19.82
N TRP A 173 -20.78 12.69 19.13
CA TRP A 173 -21.97 12.18 18.45
C TRP A 173 -21.75 12.25 16.95
N ILE A 174 -21.80 11.08 16.31
CA ILE A 174 -21.36 10.90 14.95
C ILE A 174 -22.57 10.52 14.09
N GLU A 175 -22.80 11.22 12.98
CA GLU A 175 -23.86 10.87 12.03
C GLU A 175 -23.75 9.41 11.60
N ARG A 176 -24.85 8.64 11.69
CA ARG A 176 -24.86 7.23 11.33
C ARG A 176 -24.56 7.07 9.83
N PRO A 177 -23.48 6.37 9.45
CA PRO A 177 -23.12 6.29 8.05
C PRO A 177 -24.06 5.32 7.33
N GLN A 178 -24.42 5.66 6.08
CA GLN A 178 -25.35 4.86 5.28
C GLN A 178 -24.87 3.42 5.05
N TRP A 179 -23.56 3.21 4.94
CA TRP A 179 -23.00 1.86 4.77
C TRP A 179 -23.31 0.94 5.96
N ALA A 180 -23.49 1.49 7.17
CA ALA A 180 -23.74 0.69 8.37
C ALA A 180 -25.15 0.06 8.38
N LEU A 181 -26.10 0.65 7.63
CA LEU A 181 -27.44 0.08 7.44
C LEU A 181 -27.41 -1.21 6.63
N HIS A 182 -26.41 -1.38 5.77
CA HIS A 182 -26.26 -2.53 4.90
C HIS A 182 -25.33 -3.61 5.48
N ALA A 183 -24.41 -3.21 6.36
CA ALA A 183 -23.35 -4.07 6.86
C ALA A 183 -23.76 -4.94 8.05
N LEU A 184 -24.87 -4.64 8.74
CA LEU A 184 -25.20 -5.27 10.01
C LEU A 184 -26.64 -5.78 10.05
N PRO A 185 -26.87 -7.00 10.61
CA PRO A 185 -28.19 -7.37 11.05
C PRO A 185 -28.64 -6.40 12.16
N PRO A 186 -29.95 -6.07 12.26
CA PRO A 186 -30.50 -5.14 13.25
C PRO A 186 -30.08 -5.47 14.70
N ASP A 187 -29.88 -6.75 14.99
CA ASP A 187 -29.58 -7.27 16.32
C ASP A 187 -28.09 -7.17 16.70
N GLY A 188 -27.21 -6.83 15.75
CA GLY A 188 -25.75 -6.80 15.94
C GLY A 188 -25.18 -5.52 16.53
N LEU A 189 -26.02 -4.52 16.84
CA LEU A 189 -25.63 -3.20 17.34
C LEU A 189 -25.88 -3.04 18.85
N ASP A 190 -26.00 -4.14 19.58
CA ASP A 190 -26.26 -4.09 21.02
C ASP A 190 -25.20 -3.23 21.74
N GLY A 191 -25.69 -2.28 22.55
CA GLY A 191 -24.86 -1.28 23.24
C GLY A 191 -24.50 0.00 22.48
N MET A 192 -24.80 0.13 21.18
CA MET A 192 -24.70 1.44 20.52
C MET A 192 -25.82 2.37 20.99
N ARG A 193 -25.46 3.53 21.50
CA ARG A 193 -26.43 4.57 21.85
C ARG A 193 -26.71 5.43 20.64
N GLU A 194 -28.00 5.54 20.31
CA GLU A 194 -28.51 6.30 19.18
C GLU A 194 -29.32 7.50 19.67
N ARG A 195 -29.22 8.62 18.97
CA ARG A 195 -30.15 9.75 19.12
C ARG A 195 -30.56 10.27 17.75
N THR A 196 -31.77 10.81 17.68
CA THR A 196 -32.25 11.53 16.49
C THR A 196 -32.24 13.02 16.79
N ILE A 197 -31.58 13.81 15.93
CA ILE A 197 -31.59 15.27 16.01
C ILE A 197 -32.16 15.86 14.72
N GLN A 198 -32.85 16.99 14.81
CA GLN A 198 -33.24 17.75 13.62
C GLN A 198 -32.12 18.68 13.19
N THR A 199 -31.59 18.46 11.98
CA THR A 199 -30.59 19.33 11.35
C THR A 199 -31.14 19.80 10.01
N GLN A 200 -31.32 21.12 9.85
CA GLN A 200 -31.85 21.71 8.60
C GLN A 200 -33.20 21.11 8.17
N GLY A 201 -34.09 20.82 9.13
CA GLY A 201 -35.41 20.23 8.86
C GLY A 201 -35.40 18.76 8.45
N ARG A 202 -34.26 18.07 8.56
CA ARG A 202 -34.14 16.62 8.37
C ARG A 202 -33.76 15.95 9.68
N ASP A 203 -34.39 14.80 9.94
CA ASP A 203 -34.01 13.93 11.05
C ASP A 203 -32.69 13.23 10.71
N VAL A 204 -31.66 13.51 11.49
CA VAL A 204 -30.34 12.91 11.38
C VAL A 204 -30.11 12.01 12.59
N ILE A 205 -29.87 10.75 12.30
CA ILE A 205 -29.55 9.75 13.32
C ILE A 205 -28.05 9.82 13.62
N GLN A 206 -27.71 9.89 14.90
CA GLN A 206 -26.33 9.93 15.38
C GLN A 206 -26.06 8.79 16.37
N TRP A 207 -24.84 8.27 16.31
CA TRP A 207 -24.30 7.28 17.23
C TRP A 207 -23.31 7.92 18.20
N GLU A 208 -23.39 7.53 19.47
CA GLU A 208 -22.45 7.97 20.50
C GLU A 208 -21.12 7.24 20.33
N PHE A 209 -20.02 7.99 20.28
CA PHE A 209 -18.65 7.50 20.39
C PHE A 209 -18.04 8.02 21.70
N SER A 210 -18.06 7.17 22.71
CA SER A 210 -17.58 7.44 24.07
C SER A 210 -17.01 6.17 24.69
N THR A 211 -16.41 6.28 25.88
CA THR A 211 -15.93 5.11 26.65
C THR A 211 -17.02 4.05 26.85
N ALA A 212 -18.30 4.46 26.98
CA ALA A 212 -19.41 3.53 27.17
C ALA A 212 -19.76 2.71 25.91
N THR A 213 -19.46 3.22 24.71
CA THR A 213 -19.79 2.57 23.44
C THR A 213 -18.58 1.99 22.71
N LEU A 214 -17.36 2.18 23.24
CA LEU A 214 -16.10 1.70 22.64
C LEU A 214 -16.16 0.21 22.24
N ARG A 215 -16.72 -0.63 23.11
CA ARG A 215 -16.85 -2.07 22.86
C ARG A 215 -17.71 -2.35 21.63
N SER A 216 -18.84 -1.68 21.47
CA SER A 216 -19.73 -1.86 20.32
C SER A 216 -19.06 -1.38 19.01
N TRP A 217 -18.28 -0.30 19.05
CA TRP A 217 -17.50 0.17 17.88
C TRP A 217 -16.38 -0.81 17.49
N ALA A 218 -15.71 -1.40 18.48
CA ALA A 218 -14.71 -2.44 18.25
C ALA A 218 -15.36 -3.73 17.72
N TRP A 219 -16.49 -4.16 18.28
CA TRP A 219 -17.25 -5.31 17.79
C TRP A 219 -17.73 -5.14 16.36
N LEU A 220 -18.11 -3.92 15.95
CA LEU A 220 -18.43 -3.62 14.56
C LEU A 220 -17.24 -3.93 13.63
N LEU A 221 -16.05 -3.47 13.99
CA LEU A 221 -14.82 -3.74 13.23
C LEU A 221 -14.52 -5.24 13.20
N ALA A 222 -14.60 -5.90 14.35
CA ALA A 222 -14.36 -7.33 14.48
C ALA A 222 -15.32 -8.16 13.64
N THR A 223 -16.59 -7.77 13.59
CA THR A 223 -17.64 -8.42 12.78
C THR A 223 -17.32 -8.33 11.30
N MET A 224 -16.96 -7.14 10.79
CA MET A 224 -16.59 -6.99 9.38
C MET A 224 -15.39 -7.86 9.01
N LEU A 225 -14.35 -7.86 9.85
CA LEU A 225 -13.15 -8.67 9.63
C LEU A 225 -13.47 -10.16 9.67
N ARG A 226 -14.24 -10.60 10.65
CA ARG A 226 -14.64 -12.00 10.80
C ARG A 226 -15.46 -12.47 9.59
N GLN A 227 -16.39 -11.67 9.11
CA GLN A 227 -17.19 -12.02 7.94
C GLN A 227 -16.34 -12.04 6.65
N LEU A 228 -15.35 -11.14 6.54
CA LEU A 228 -14.38 -11.17 5.45
C LEU A 228 -13.49 -12.44 5.50
N GLU A 229 -13.00 -12.84 6.67
CA GLU A 229 -12.27 -14.10 6.87
C GLU A 229 -13.10 -15.33 6.46
N LEU A 230 -14.36 -15.38 6.89
CA LEU A 230 -15.29 -16.47 6.57
C LEU A 230 -15.56 -16.52 5.06
N ALA A 231 -15.88 -15.39 4.44
CA ALA A 231 -16.12 -15.31 3.00
C ALA A 231 -14.88 -15.71 2.19
N THR A 232 -13.70 -15.29 2.62
CA THR A 232 -12.41 -15.65 2.01
C THR A 232 -12.14 -17.15 2.13
N SER A 233 -12.33 -17.74 3.31
CA SER A 233 -12.17 -19.18 3.54
C SER A 233 -13.14 -20.00 2.67
N ALA A 234 -14.42 -19.61 2.66
CA ALA A 234 -15.45 -20.27 1.86
C ALA A 234 -15.14 -20.20 0.35
N THR A 235 -14.68 -19.05 -0.14
CA THR A 235 -14.28 -18.87 -1.55
C THR A 235 -13.06 -19.73 -1.89
N ARG A 236 -12.07 -19.82 -0.99
CA ARG A 236 -10.89 -20.68 -1.17
C ARG A 236 -11.30 -22.15 -1.28
N SER A 237 -12.18 -22.61 -0.39
CA SER A 237 -12.72 -23.98 -0.44
C SER A 237 -13.54 -24.25 -1.70
N ALA A 238 -14.41 -23.32 -2.11
CA ALA A 238 -15.18 -23.44 -3.34
C ALA A 238 -14.28 -23.53 -4.59
N ARG A 239 -13.20 -22.74 -4.66
CA ARG A 239 -12.20 -22.85 -5.73
C ARG A 239 -11.51 -24.21 -5.75
N LYS A 240 -11.08 -24.70 -4.58
CA LYS A 240 -10.45 -26.03 -4.45
C LYS A 240 -11.39 -27.14 -4.92
N ASN A 241 -12.68 -27.00 -4.64
CA ASN A 241 -13.72 -27.96 -4.99
C ASN A 241 -14.35 -27.71 -6.37
N LYS A 242 -13.89 -26.70 -7.12
CA LYS A 242 -14.43 -26.29 -8.44
C LYS A 242 -15.95 -25.95 -8.43
N GLU A 243 -16.44 -25.37 -7.33
CA GLU A 243 -17.86 -25.00 -7.14
C GLU A 243 -18.13 -23.54 -7.57
N THR A 244 -18.33 -23.30 -8.87
CA THR A 244 -18.43 -21.95 -9.47
C THR A 244 -19.47 -21.03 -8.84
N ASP A 245 -20.65 -21.56 -8.49
CA ASP A 245 -21.72 -20.75 -7.87
C ASP A 245 -21.37 -20.30 -6.46
N LYS A 246 -20.76 -21.20 -5.68
CA LYS A 246 -20.29 -20.88 -4.32
C LYS A 246 -19.10 -19.93 -4.36
N GLU A 247 -18.19 -20.10 -5.32
CA GLU A 247 -17.10 -19.15 -5.55
C GLU A 247 -17.67 -17.77 -5.85
N THR A 248 -18.62 -17.66 -6.80
CA THR A 248 -19.22 -16.39 -7.20
C THR A 248 -19.92 -15.69 -6.03
N ARG A 249 -20.66 -16.45 -5.21
CA ARG A 249 -21.28 -15.93 -3.98
C ARG A 249 -20.22 -15.46 -2.98
N GLY A 250 -19.16 -16.24 -2.79
CA GLY A 250 -18.05 -15.90 -1.91
C GLY A 250 -17.34 -14.61 -2.34
N LEU A 251 -17.07 -14.43 -3.63
CA LEU A 251 -16.50 -13.20 -4.19
C LEU A 251 -17.39 -11.97 -3.97
N ARG A 252 -18.72 -12.12 -4.09
CA ARG A 252 -19.68 -11.06 -3.77
C ARG A 252 -19.64 -10.67 -2.30
N ASN A 253 -19.57 -11.65 -1.41
CA ASN A 253 -19.47 -11.40 0.02
C ASN A 253 -18.14 -10.71 0.36
N ILE A 254 -17.02 -11.15 -0.21
CA ILE A 254 -15.71 -10.50 -0.04
C ILE A 254 -15.78 -9.03 -0.47
N HIS A 255 -16.32 -8.75 -1.66
CA HIS A 255 -16.48 -7.37 -2.14
C HIS A 255 -17.33 -6.54 -1.16
N ALA A 256 -18.49 -7.05 -0.74
CA ALA A 256 -19.37 -6.34 0.19
C ALA A 256 -18.69 -6.02 1.52
N TRP A 257 -17.95 -6.98 2.11
CA TRP A 257 -17.24 -6.76 3.36
C TRP A 257 -16.02 -5.86 3.22
N CYS A 258 -15.27 -5.95 2.10
CA CYS A 258 -14.20 -5.00 1.82
C CYS A 258 -14.74 -3.58 1.65
N PHE A 259 -15.89 -3.39 0.98
CA PHE A 259 -16.53 -2.08 0.86
C PHE A 259 -16.91 -1.51 2.24
N CYS A 260 -17.53 -2.31 3.10
CA CYS A 260 -17.91 -1.88 4.45
C CYS A 260 -16.68 -1.56 5.31
N LEU A 261 -15.66 -2.43 5.26
CA LEU A 261 -14.42 -2.23 6.00
C LEU A 261 -13.68 -0.99 5.51
N ASP A 262 -13.61 -0.75 4.20
CA ASP A 262 -13.00 0.44 3.62
C ASP A 262 -13.69 1.71 4.10
N ALA A 263 -15.02 1.73 4.02
CA ALA A 263 -15.82 2.85 4.45
C ALA A 263 -15.68 3.15 5.95
N TYR A 264 -15.47 2.12 6.78
CA TYR A 264 -15.28 2.29 8.22
C TYR A 264 -13.85 2.72 8.58
N VAL A 265 -12.83 2.10 7.98
CA VAL A 265 -11.41 2.40 8.20
C VAL A 265 -11.05 3.82 7.76
N HIS A 266 -11.58 4.25 6.61
CA HIS A 266 -11.34 5.58 6.04
C HIS A 266 -12.41 6.61 6.42
N TRP A 267 -13.28 6.29 7.38
CA TRP A 267 -14.34 7.21 7.76
C TRP A 267 -13.76 8.51 8.36
N ARG A 268 -14.24 9.66 7.86
CA ARG A 268 -13.74 11.01 8.22
C ARG A 268 -13.68 11.29 9.72
N GLU A 269 -14.55 10.64 10.48
CA GLU A 269 -14.71 10.80 11.93
C GLU A 269 -13.57 10.15 12.73
N GLY A 270 -12.74 9.36 12.04
CA GLY A 270 -11.52 8.78 12.59
C GLY A 270 -11.76 7.75 13.69
N VAL A 271 -12.93 7.09 13.68
CA VAL A 271 -13.34 6.12 14.71
C VAL A 271 -12.34 4.98 14.83
N VAL A 272 -12.06 4.27 13.73
CA VAL A 272 -11.11 3.14 13.73
C VAL A 272 -9.70 3.58 14.14
N LYS A 273 -9.23 4.72 13.64
CA LYS A 273 -7.93 5.28 14.04
C LYS A 273 -7.90 5.57 15.55
N THR A 274 -8.97 6.17 16.10
CA THR A 274 -9.06 6.50 17.52
C THR A 274 -9.11 5.23 18.38
N LEU A 275 -9.95 4.26 18.01
CA LEU A 275 -9.97 2.94 18.63
C LEU A 275 -8.56 2.35 18.69
N LEU A 276 -7.86 2.26 17.56
CA LEU A 276 -6.58 1.58 17.55
C LEU A 276 -5.45 2.35 18.23
N THR A 277 -5.46 3.70 18.21
CA THR A 277 -4.29 4.50 18.63
C THR A 277 -4.46 5.27 19.94
N LYS A 278 -5.70 5.42 20.43
CA LYS A 278 -6.02 6.19 21.64
C LYS A 278 -6.75 5.39 22.72
N THR A 279 -6.86 4.08 22.55
CA THR A 279 -7.53 3.20 23.51
C THR A 279 -6.63 2.04 23.91
N SER A 280 -7.03 1.27 24.92
CA SER A 280 -6.27 0.07 25.31
C SER A 280 -6.33 -1.05 24.28
N LEU A 281 -7.15 -0.94 23.23
CA LEU A 281 -7.27 -1.96 22.18
C LEU A 281 -5.92 -2.29 21.53
N ALA A 282 -5.03 -1.30 21.36
CA ALA A 282 -3.69 -1.54 20.83
C ALA A 282 -2.85 -2.49 21.71
N HIS A 283 -3.06 -2.49 23.03
CA HIS A 283 -2.37 -3.41 23.95
C HIS A 283 -2.80 -4.86 23.75
N ALA A 284 -4.01 -5.12 23.22
CA ALA A 284 -4.44 -6.47 22.89
C ALA A 284 -3.56 -7.12 21.80
N PHE A 285 -2.87 -6.28 21.01
CA PHE A 285 -1.97 -6.66 19.93
C PHE A 285 -0.48 -6.58 20.30
N SER A 286 -0.15 -6.20 21.53
CA SER A 286 1.23 -6.32 22.00
C SER A 286 1.65 -7.78 21.88
N LEU A 287 2.61 -8.02 20.99
CA LEU A 287 3.26 -9.33 20.82
C LEU A 287 3.66 -9.81 22.21
N ARG A 288 3.15 -10.98 22.63
CA ARG A 288 3.68 -11.66 23.82
C ARG A 288 5.18 -11.74 23.65
N ASP A 289 5.93 -11.33 24.67
CA ASP A 289 7.38 -11.27 24.65
C ASP A 289 7.96 -12.48 23.91
N VAL A 290 8.46 -12.21 22.70
CA VAL A 290 9.08 -13.17 21.79
C VAL A 290 10.37 -13.76 22.42
N SER A 291 10.73 -13.32 23.63
CA SER A 291 11.87 -13.79 24.41
C SER A 291 11.85 -15.30 24.73
N ASN A 292 10.75 -16.01 24.49
CA ASN A 292 10.67 -17.47 24.70
C ASN A 292 10.63 -18.32 23.41
N MET A 293 10.65 -17.72 22.22
CA MET A 293 10.77 -18.47 20.96
C MET A 293 12.25 -18.62 20.62
N GLY A 294 12.94 -19.53 21.30
CA GLY A 294 14.36 -19.88 21.06
C GLY A 294 14.58 -20.74 19.82
N GLY A 295 13.87 -20.49 18.73
CA GLY A 295 13.96 -21.25 17.48
C GLY A 295 14.31 -20.35 16.30
N ASP A 296 15.05 -20.91 15.34
CA ASP A 296 15.47 -20.33 14.05
C ASP A 296 14.30 -19.92 13.13
N GLU A 297 13.26 -19.26 13.65
CA GLU A 297 12.18 -18.70 12.83
C GLU A 297 12.65 -17.40 12.18
N GLU A 298 12.60 -17.37 10.85
CA GLU A 298 13.10 -16.28 10.02
C GLU A 298 12.47 -14.94 10.40
N PRO A 299 13.26 -13.90 10.71
CA PRO A 299 12.77 -12.56 11.10
C PRO A 299 12.08 -11.77 9.97
N ASP A 300 11.75 -12.41 8.85
CA ASP A 300 11.30 -11.79 7.61
C ASP A 300 9.81 -11.40 7.61
N GLU A 301 8.96 -12.11 8.36
CA GLU A 301 7.51 -11.95 8.26
C GLU A 301 6.96 -10.72 9.01
N LEU A 302 7.68 -10.22 10.03
CA LEU A 302 7.32 -8.98 10.76
C LEU A 302 7.72 -7.70 10.02
N ALA A 303 8.43 -7.82 8.90
CA ALA A 303 8.97 -6.67 8.20
C ALA A 303 7.88 -5.78 7.60
N ASP A 304 6.75 -6.35 7.15
CA ASP A 304 5.58 -5.64 6.56
C ASP A 304 4.96 -4.58 7.48
N MET A 305 5.38 -4.55 8.75
CA MET A 305 4.91 -3.64 9.80
C MET A 305 5.94 -2.61 10.26
N ARG A 306 7.08 -2.44 9.56
CA ARG A 306 8.08 -1.40 9.90
C ARG A 306 7.50 0.01 9.78
N THR A 307 7.97 0.91 10.64
CA THR A 307 7.53 2.30 10.77
C THR A 307 7.71 3.06 9.45
N GLU A 308 6.69 3.77 8.95
CA GLU A 308 6.84 4.61 7.73
C GLU A 308 7.78 5.79 8.00
N PRO A 309 8.48 6.36 6.99
CA PRO A 309 9.40 7.49 7.17
C PRO A 309 8.76 8.74 7.80
N ASP A 310 7.44 8.91 7.62
CA ASP A 310 6.64 10.02 8.16
C ASP A 310 5.92 9.64 9.48
N GLU A 311 5.97 8.37 9.90
CA GLU A 311 5.60 7.97 11.25
C GLU A 311 6.73 8.48 12.16
N SER A 312 6.57 9.70 12.70
CA SER A 312 7.56 10.32 13.58
C SER A 312 8.13 9.29 14.55
N ASP A 313 9.45 9.09 14.55
CA ASP A 313 10.19 8.35 15.58
C ASP A 313 9.86 9.01 16.91
N GLY A 314 8.74 8.60 17.54
CA GLY A 314 7.92 9.40 18.46
C GLY A 314 8.53 10.75 18.73
N GLN A 315 8.29 11.73 17.84
CA GLN A 315 9.01 13.01 17.86
C GLN A 315 9.07 13.43 19.32
N GLN A 316 10.29 13.47 19.85
CA GLN A 316 10.55 13.74 21.24
C GLN A 316 10.16 15.20 21.44
N GLU A 317 8.85 15.47 21.55
CA GLU A 317 8.35 16.67 22.16
C GLU A 317 9.04 16.65 23.50
N ARG A 318 10.08 17.48 23.65
CA ARG A 318 10.59 17.89 24.94
C ARG A 318 9.41 18.60 25.59
N ALA A 319 8.48 17.82 26.12
CA ALA A 319 7.56 18.28 27.13
C ALA A 319 8.50 18.73 28.25
N THR A 320 8.70 20.04 28.35
CA THR A 320 9.31 20.66 29.51
C THR A 320 8.41 20.30 30.67
N PHE A 321 8.74 19.22 31.38
CA PHE A 321 8.00 18.78 32.55
C PHE A 321 8.26 19.80 33.65
N GLU A 322 7.41 20.82 33.76
CA GLU A 322 7.36 21.67 34.94
C GLU A 322 6.91 20.81 36.13
N ILE A 323 7.86 20.40 36.95
CA ILE A 323 7.59 19.76 38.22
C ILE A 323 7.26 20.88 39.21
N ASN A 324 5.98 21.17 39.40
CA ASN A 324 5.51 22.02 40.49
C ASN A 324 5.76 21.32 41.83
N LEU A 325 6.94 21.56 42.42
CA LEU A 325 7.31 21.08 43.74
C LEU A 325 6.63 21.93 44.81
N PRO A 326 5.86 21.35 45.74
CA PRO A 326 5.33 22.08 46.89
C PRO A 326 6.49 22.52 47.79
N THR A 327 6.68 23.84 47.94
CA THR A 327 7.84 24.48 48.57
C THR A 327 7.91 24.37 50.11
N LYS A 328 7.13 23.49 50.75
CA LYS A 328 7.02 23.49 52.22
C LYS A 328 6.99 22.10 52.85
N ILE A 329 8.15 21.42 52.85
CA ILE A 329 8.37 20.22 53.69
C ILE A 329 9.78 20.30 54.30
N MET A 330 9.87 20.87 55.51
CA MET A 330 11.05 20.75 56.36
C MET A 330 10.95 19.42 57.13
N GLY A 331 11.96 18.54 57.03
CA GLY A 331 12.15 17.47 58.02
C GLY A 331 12.91 16.23 57.58
N ASN A 332 12.68 15.66 56.38
CA ASN A 332 13.25 14.37 55.99
C ASN A 332 13.77 14.36 54.55
N LYS A 333 15.05 14.68 54.36
CA LYS A 333 15.69 14.80 53.03
C LYS A 333 15.78 13.49 52.22
N VAL A 334 15.72 12.33 52.87
CA VAL A 334 15.81 11.02 52.19
C VAL A 334 14.48 10.59 51.53
N SER A 335 13.35 11.19 51.92
CA SER A 335 12.02 10.82 51.37
C SER A 335 11.68 11.52 50.05
N LEU A 336 12.09 12.78 49.88
CA LEU A 336 11.70 13.58 48.71
C LEU A 336 12.35 13.11 47.40
N VAL A 337 13.63 12.74 47.44
CA VAL A 337 14.35 12.24 46.25
C VAL A 337 13.72 10.94 45.76
N THR A 338 13.37 10.02 46.67
CA THR A 338 12.71 8.75 46.33
C THR A 338 11.33 8.97 45.72
N ILE A 339 10.54 9.92 46.25
CA ILE A 339 9.23 10.27 45.70
C ILE A 339 9.37 10.86 44.29
N ILE A 340 10.32 11.77 44.08
CA ILE A 340 10.58 12.37 42.76
C ILE A 340 11.04 11.31 41.76
N LEU A 341 12.00 10.45 42.13
CA LEU A 341 12.47 9.36 41.28
C LEU A 341 11.34 8.39 40.95
N CYS A 342 10.48 8.05 41.93
CA CYS A 342 9.31 7.19 41.69
C CYS A 342 8.34 7.84 40.70
N GLN A 343 8.04 9.13 40.84
CA GLN A 343 7.19 9.86 39.90
C GLN A 343 7.78 9.95 38.50
N ILE A 344 9.10 10.17 38.38
CA ILE A 344 9.79 10.19 37.08
C ILE A 344 9.70 8.82 36.41
N THR A 345 9.99 7.74 37.16
CA THR A 345 9.91 6.37 36.64
C THR A 345 8.50 6.01 36.20
N LEU A 346 7.48 6.37 36.98
CA LEU A 346 6.07 6.14 36.61
C LEU A 346 5.66 6.93 35.36
N LYS A 347 6.05 8.21 35.25
CA LYS A 347 5.78 9.02 34.06
C LYS A 347 6.49 8.48 32.82
N ARG A 348 7.74 8.04 32.97
CA ARG A 348 8.50 7.41 31.89
C ARG A 348 7.85 6.11 31.43
N ALA A 349 7.49 5.23 32.35
CA ALA A 349 6.78 4.00 32.03
C ALA A 349 5.43 4.27 31.34
N ALA A 350 4.67 5.27 31.79
CA ALA A 350 3.43 5.70 31.14
C ALA A 350 3.67 6.24 29.72
N PHE A 351 4.74 7.01 29.51
CA PHE A 351 5.14 7.51 28.19
C PHE A 351 5.55 6.38 27.24
N GLU A 352 6.38 5.45 27.70
CA GLU A 352 6.82 4.28 26.92
C GLU A 352 5.62 3.39 26.56
N MET A 353 4.70 3.17 27.49
CA MET A 353 3.44 2.47 27.23
C MET A 353 2.59 3.17 26.17
N ASN A 354 2.40 4.49 26.26
CA ASN A 354 1.64 5.26 25.27
C ASN A 354 2.29 5.22 23.87
N LEU A 355 3.62 5.26 23.80
CA LEU A 355 4.35 5.14 22.54
C LEU A 355 4.15 3.77 21.91
N LEU A 356 4.28 2.70 22.70
CA LEU A 356 4.03 1.32 22.27
C LEU A 356 2.59 1.16 21.75
N THR A 357 1.59 1.71 22.46
CA THR A 357 0.18 1.70 22.06
C THR A 357 0.01 2.31 20.68
N LYS A 358 0.60 3.50 20.47
CA LYS A 358 0.49 4.21 19.19
C LYS A 358 1.13 3.42 18.05
N VAL A 359 2.29 2.82 18.28
CA VAL A 359 3.00 2.00 17.29
C VAL A 359 2.18 0.76 16.93
N MET A 360 1.70 0.00 17.90
CA MET A 360 0.93 -1.23 17.63
C MET A 360 -0.43 -0.91 16.98
N GLY A 361 -1.11 0.13 17.47
CA GLY A 361 -2.35 0.61 16.87
C GLY A 361 -2.18 1.02 15.41
N ASN A 362 -1.09 1.72 15.08
CA ASN A 362 -0.76 2.08 13.70
C ASN A 362 -0.46 0.86 12.84
N LYS A 363 0.26 -0.15 13.35
CA LYS A 363 0.51 -1.39 12.62
C LYS A 363 -0.78 -2.10 12.23
N VAL A 364 -1.70 -2.26 13.18
CA VAL A 364 -3.02 -2.85 12.91
C VAL A 364 -3.79 -1.99 11.90
N LEU A 365 -3.79 -0.66 12.06
CA LEU A 365 -4.44 0.25 11.12
C LEU A 365 -3.86 0.12 9.70
N ARG A 366 -2.55 0.03 9.56
CA ARG A 366 -1.87 -0.19 8.27
C ARG A 366 -2.25 -1.53 7.65
N HIS A 367 -2.30 -2.60 8.45
CA HIS A 367 -2.79 -3.89 8.01
C HIS A 367 -4.23 -3.83 7.49
N LEU A 368 -5.14 -3.19 8.23
CA LEU A 368 -6.53 -2.99 7.79
C LEU A 368 -6.61 -2.21 6.48
N LYS A 369 -5.83 -1.13 6.35
CA LYS A 369 -5.71 -0.36 5.10
C LYS A 369 -5.18 -1.22 3.96
N ALA A 370 -4.18 -2.08 4.21
CA ALA A 370 -3.61 -2.96 3.20
C ALA A 370 -4.62 -3.99 2.68
N ILE A 371 -5.51 -4.50 3.55
CA ILE A 371 -6.63 -5.38 3.16
C ILE A 371 -7.55 -4.68 2.15
N VAL A 372 -7.90 -3.42 2.40
CA VAL A 372 -8.87 -2.66 1.58
C VAL A 372 -8.25 -1.77 0.50
N ALA A 373 -6.92 -1.70 0.43
CA ALA A 373 -6.21 -0.81 -0.50
C ALA A 373 -6.60 -1.01 -1.98
N TRP A 374 -6.94 -2.24 -2.37
CA TRP A 374 -7.42 -2.54 -3.72
C TRP A 374 -8.78 -1.89 -3.99
N HIS A 375 -9.66 -1.78 -2.99
CA HIS A 375 -10.98 -1.17 -3.15
C HIS A 375 -10.86 0.35 -3.31
N VAL A 376 -10.00 0.97 -2.51
CA VAL A 376 -9.61 2.39 -2.66
C VAL A 376 -9.03 2.63 -4.06
N ALA A 377 -8.14 1.74 -4.51
CA ALA A 377 -7.53 1.83 -5.83
C ALA A 377 -8.55 1.67 -6.96
N ALA A 378 -9.46 0.69 -6.87
CA ALA A 378 -10.54 0.48 -7.83
C ALA A 378 -11.45 1.71 -7.91
N THR A 379 -11.92 2.22 -6.76
CA THR A 379 -12.77 3.42 -6.69
C THR A 379 -12.05 4.62 -7.31
N SER A 380 -10.78 4.81 -6.94
CA SER A 380 -9.99 5.93 -7.44
C SER A 380 -9.79 5.83 -8.94
N LEU A 381 -9.40 4.67 -9.50
CA LEU A 381 -9.17 4.53 -10.95
C LEU A 381 -10.43 4.75 -11.79
N LEU A 382 -11.62 4.57 -11.21
CA LEU A 382 -12.89 4.86 -11.87
C LEU A 382 -13.39 6.31 -11.66
N ASP A 383 -12.66 7.14 -10.90
CA ASP A 383 -12.93 8.57 -10.78
C ASP A 383 -12.83 9.25 -12.16
N GLU A 384 -13.70 10.23 -12.41
CA GLU A 384 -13.78 10.91 -13.70
C GLU A 384 -12.43 11.52 -14.13
N ARG A 385 -11.63 12.00 -13.17
CA ARG A 385 -10.34 12.61 -13.45
C ARG A 385 -9.36 11.62 -14.10
N TYR A 386 -9.38 10.37 -13.67
CA TYR A 386 -8.47 9.35 -14.18
C TYR A 386 -9.04 8.63 -15.41
N ARG A 387 -10.37 8.53 -15.53
CA ARG A 387 -11.02 7.96 -16.71
C ARG A 387 -10.73 8.72 -17.99
N ARG A 388 -10.56 10.04 -17.94
CA ARG A 388 -10.15 10.83 -19.13
C ARG A 388 -8.77 10.44 -19.66
N VAL A 389 -7.92 9.93 -18.78
CA VAL A 389 -6.53 9.60 -19.08
C VAL A 389 -6.37 8.15 -19.52
N ALA A 390 -7.21 7.23 -19.03
CA ALA A 390 -7.13 5.80 -19.33
C ALA A 390 -7.10 5.46 -20.84
N PRO A 391 -7.90 6.10 -21.73
CA PRO A 391 -7.85 5.82 -23.18
C PRO A 391 -6.53 6.22 -23.84
N THR A 392 -5.87 7.25 -23.31
CA THR A 392 -4.58 7.77 -23.82
C THR A 392 -3.37 7.05 -23.24
N MET A 393 -3.61 6.08 -22.35
CA MET A 393 -2.55 5.44 -21.59
C MET A 393 -1.76 4.46 -22.47
N ARG A 394 -0.43 4.59 -22.47
CA ARG A 394 0.47 3.62 -23.08
C ARG A 394 1.21 2.84 -22.02
N VAL A 395 1.22 1.52 -22.15
CA VAL A 395 1.88 0.62 -21.20
C VAL A 395 3.03 -0.13 -21.90
N GLY A 396 4.25 0.21 -21.52
CA GLY A 396 5.41 -0.63 -21.82
C GLY A 396 5.53 -1.73 -20.76
N LEU A 397 5.66 -2.99 -21.16
CA LEU A 397 6.06 -4.06 -20.25
C LEU A 397 7.51 -4.41 -20.46
N VAL A 398 8.21 -4.46 -19.35
CA VAL A 398 9.60 -4.93 -19.30
C VAL A 398 9.55 -6.23 -18.54
N GLU A 399 9.75 -7.32 -19.28
CA GLU A 399 9.92 -8.64 -18.67
C GLU A 399 11.40 -8.82 -18.38
N ILE A 400 11.68 -9.20 -17.14
CA ILE A 400 13.02 -9.39 -16.66
C ILE A 400 13.14 -10.82 -16.17
N SER A 401 14.10 -11.53 -16.75
CA SER A 401 14.50 -12.83 -16.22
C SER A 401 15.21 -12.63 -14.88
N PRO A 402 14.91 -13.43 -13.85
CA PRO A 402 15.67 -13.39 -12.61
C PRO A 402 17.15 -13.59 -12.93
N SER A 403 18.00 -12.60 -12.62
CA SER A 403 19.44 -12.76 -12.81
C SER A 403 19.94 -13.74 -11.75
N ARG A 404 20.91 -14.59 -12.11
CA ARG A 404 21.68 -15.29 -11.09
C ARG A 404 22.50 -14.24 -10.33
N ASP A 405 22.73 -14.44 -9.03
CA ASP A 405 23.42 -13.50 -8.13
C ASP A 405 24.83 -13.06 -8.63
N SER A 406 25.38 -13.71 -9.65
CA SER A 406 26.67 -13.38 -10.28
C SER A 406 26.60 -12.34 -11.41
N ASP A 407 25.42 -11.98 -11.91
CA ASP A 407 25.26 -11.21 -13.16
C ASP A 407 24.74 -9.78 -12.95
N LEU A 408 24.89 -9.22 -11.75
CA LEU A 408 24.51 -7.83 -11.49
C LEU A 408 25.52 -6.90 -12.19
N MET A 409 25.03 -5.97 -13.03
CA MET A 409 25.90 -4.95 -13.61
C MET A 409 26.52 -4.11 -12.49
N THR A 410 27.82 -3.87 -12.59
CA THR A 410 28.53 -2.86 -11.81
C THR A 410 27.98 -1.46 -12.10
N ASP A 411 28.17 -0.51 -11.17
CA ASP A 411 27.83 0.90 -11.38
C ASP A 411 28.37 1.39 -12.73
N GLU A 412 29.61 1.01 -13.04
CA GLU A 412 30.32 1.31 -14.28
C GLU A 412 29.63 0.71 -15.51
N GLU A 413 29.23 -0.56 -15.46
CA GLU A 413 28.51 -1.21 -16.56
C GLU A 413 27.13 -0.56 -16.80
N VAL A 414 26.41 -0.17 -15.75
CA VAL A 414 25.13 0.55 -15.87
C VAL A 414 25.35 1.93 -16.49
N ILE A 415 26.38 2.65 -16.03
CA ILE A 415 26.76 3.98 -16.55
C ILE A 415 27.14 3.89 -18.03
N ASP A 416 27.98 2.94 -18.40
CA ASP A 416 28.44 2.76 -19.78
C ASP A 416 27.31 2.30 -20.69
N GLU A 417 26.47 1.38 -20.22
CA GLU A 417 25.27 0.94 -20.93
C GLU A 417 24.34 2.13 -21.20
N PHE A 418 24.13 2.99 -20.18
CA PHE A 418 23.34 4.21 -20.30
C PHE A 418 23.90 5.16 -21.36
N PHE A 419 25.18 5.55 -21.26
CA PHE A 419 25.76 6.54 -22.19
C PHE A 419 25.99 5.98 -23.59
N ARG A 420 26.15 4.67 -23.75
CA ARG A 420 26.17 4.02 -25.06
C ARG A 420 24.82 4.13 -25.77
N ARG A 421 23.69 4.05 -25.04
CA ARG A 421 22.35 4.25 -25.61
C ARG A 421 21.93 5.73 -25.68
N ARG A 422 22.47 6.56 -24.79
CA ARG A 422 22.14 7.98 -24.63
C ARG A 422 23.43 8.78 -24.50
N PRO A 423 24.11 9.10 -25.61
CA PRO A 423 25.31 9.94 -25.56
C PRO A 423 25.01 11.24 -24.84
N ALA A 424 25.85 11.62 -23.88
CA ALA A 424 25.66 12.84 -23.12
C ALA A 424 25.79 14.06 -24.04
N SER A 425 24.91 15.04 -23.85
CA SER A 425 25.01 16.32 -24.56
C SER A 425 26.17 17.19 -24.07
N SER A 426 26.70 16.91 -22.88
CA SER A 426 27.87 17.59 -22.29
C SER A 426 28.53 16.71 -21.21
N SER A 427 29.77 17.03 -20.85
CA SER A 427 30.47 16.40 -19.72
C SER A 427 29.78 16.66 -18.38
N GLU A 428 29.23 17.86 -18.16
CA GLU A 428 28.50 18.21 -16.93
C GLU A 428 27.22 17.38 -16.79
N THR A 429 26.47 17.21 -17.88
CA THR A 429 25.29 16.32 -17.89
C THR A 429 25.69 14.87 -17.61
N ARG A 430 26.83 14.42 -18.15
CA ARG A 430 27.36 13.09 -17.88
C ARG A 430 27.64 12.90 -16.38
N ILE A 431 28.44 13.77 -15.79
CA ILE A 431 28.84 13.72 -14.37
C ILE A 431 27.60 13.77 -13.46
N SER A 432 26.64 14.64 -13.74
CA SER A 432 25.41 14.73 -12.95
C SER A 432 24.62 13.42 -12.95
N ILE A 433 24.51 12.75 -14.10
CA ILE A 433 23.76 11.49 -14.21
C ILE A 433 24.56 10.33 -13.59
N GLU A 434 25.89 10.29 -13.78
CA GLU A 434 26.76 9.31 -13.12
C GLU A 434 26.62 9.39 -11.60
N ASN A 435 26.64 10.60 -11.03
CA ASN A 435 26.45 10.80 -9.60
C ASN A 435 25.08 10.31 -9.13
N ILE A 436 24.00 10.60 -9.87
CA ILE A 436 22.66 10.08 -9.55
C ILE A 436 22.64 8.55 -9.58
N ILE A 437 23.22 7.92 -10.60
CA ILE A 437 23.28 6.46 -10.71
C ILE A 437 24.06 5.90 -9.52
N ARG A 438 25.27 6.38 -9.25
CA ARG A 438 26.11 5.92 -8.13
C ARG A 438 25.42 6.14 -6.78
N GLU A 439 24.83 7.30 -6.53
CA GLU A 439 24.10 7.58 -5.28
C GLU A 439 22.93 6.62 -5.05
N ASN A 440 22.25 6.19 -6.12
CA ASN A 440 21.05 5.34 -6.02
C ASN A 440 21.33 3.84 -6.20
N HIS A 441 22.45 3.46 -6.80
CA HIS A 441 22.82 2.06 -7.13
C HIS A 441 23.57 1.35 -5.99
N THR A 442 23.99 2.09 -4.95
CA THR A 442 24.95 1.69 -3.89
C THR A 442 24.55 0.56 -2.91
N LYS A 443 23.59 -0.31 -3.22
CA LYS A 443 23.38 -1.54 -2.43
C LYS A 443 23.71 -2.78 -3.25
N LYS A 444 24.94 -3.29 -3.04
CA LYS A 444 25.48 -4.56 -3.58
C LYS A 444 24.62 -5.81 -3.28
N THR A 445 23.61 -5.68 -2.44
CA THR A 445 22.58 -6.68 -2.24
C THR A 445 21.23 -6.03 -2.53
N PHE A 446 20.87 -5.96 -3.82
CA PHE A 446 19.48 -5.73 -4.21
C PHE A 446 18.71 -6.99 -3.96
N THR A 447 18.36 -7.15 -2.71
CA THR A 447 17.55 -8.25 -2.30
C THR A 447 16.08 -7.86 -2.37
N GLY A 448 15.36 -8.46 -3.32
CA GLY A 448 13.95 -8.20 -3.56
C GLY A 448 13.59 -8.14 -5.04
N THR A 449 12.31 -8.28 -5.31
CA THR A 449 11.73 -8.93 -6.49
C THR A 449 11.52 -8.05 -7.73
N THR A 450 12.36 -7.01 -7.92
CA THR A 450 12.41 -6.31 -9.21
C THR A 450 13.76 -5.61 -9.39
N HIS A 451 14.62 -6.09 -10.29
CA HIS A 451 15.94 -5.49 -10.48
C HIS A 451 15.82 -4.00 -10.89
N ALA A 452 16.40 -3.09 -10.08
CA ALA A 452 16.38 -1.64 -10.35
C ALA A 452 17.06 -1.33 -11.69
N GLU A 453 18.15 -2.04 -11.97
CA GLU A 453 18.87 -2.07 -13.23
C GLU A 453 17.94 -2.42 -14.40
N ALA A 454 17.18 -3.48 -14.28
CA ALA A 454 16.30 -3.93 -15.33
C ALA A 454 15.09 -3.00 -15.54
N THR A 455 14.64 -2.33 -14.47
CA THR A 455 13.66 -1.24 -14.58
C THR A 455 14.23 -0.04 -15.33
N LEU A 456 15.49 0.30 -15.05
CA LEU A 456 16.25 1.35 -15.71
C LEU A 456 16.50 1.02 -17.19
N MET A 457 16.88 -0.22 -17.52
CA MET A 457 17.04 -0.72 -18.88
C MET A 457 15.72 -0.75 -19.66
N GLY A 458 14.64 -1.08 -18.95
CA GLY A 458 13.27 -0.93 -19.40
C GLY A 458 12.92 0.49 -19.82
N LEU A 459 13.22 1.46 -18.96
CA LEU A 459 13.03 2.88 -19.24
C LEU A 459 13.88 3.34 -20.43
N PHE A 460 15.14 2.92 -20.48
CA PHE A 460 16.02 3.29 -21.58
C PHE A 460 15.52 2.78 -22.91
N THR A 461 15.00 1.56 -22.96
CA THR A 461 14.45 1.00 -24.19
C THR A 461 13.13 1.68 -24.56
N TYR A 462 12.22 1.89 -23.60
CA TYR A 462 10.89 2.43 -23.85
C TYR A 462 10.89 3.93 -24.23
N PHE A 463 11.76 4.73 -23.61
CA PHE A 463 11.77 6.18 -23.81
C PHE A 463 12.81 6.66 -24.84
N SER A 464 13.54 5.77 -25.53
CA SER A 464 14.57 6.17 -26.49
C SER A 464 13.96 6.73 -27.79
N PRO A 465 14.23 8.01 -28.14
CA PRO A 465 13.77 8.57 -29.39
C PRO A 465 14.48 7.87 -30.55
N GLY A 466 13.70 7.27 -31.47
CA GLY A 466 14.22 6.72 -32.73
C GLY A 466 14.31 5.20 -32.84
N LEU A 467 13.81 4.41 -31.88
CA LEU A 467 13.75 2.96 -32.01
C LEU A 467 12.30 2.43 -31.97
N PRO A 468 11.65 2.22 -33.12
CA PRO A 468 10.74 1.11 -33.30
C PRO A 468 11.54 -0.07 -33.86
N SER A 469 11.94 -1.02 -33.02
CA SER A 469 12.23 -2.37 -33.49
C SER A 469 11.59 -3.38 -32.56
N VAL A 470 10.25 -3.39 -32.58
CA VAL A 470 9.52 -4.61 -32.27
C VAL A 470 9.83 -5.58 -33.41
N ASN A 471 10.36 -6.75 -33.07
CA ASN A 471 10.56 -7.83 -34.03
C ASN A 471 9.23 -8.13 -34.74
N HIS A 472 9.10 -7.72 -35.99
CA HIS A 472 8.16 -8.32 -36.91
C HIS A 472 8.85 -9.54 -37.51
N GLY A 473 8.34 -10.73 -37.17
CA GLY A 473 8.63 -11.93 -37.95
C GLY A 473 8.36 -11.63 -39.43
N ASP A 474 9.37 -11.93 -40.25
CA ASP A 474 9.40 -12.01 -41.70
C ASP A 474 8.28 -11.28 -42.45
N GLN A 475 8.36 -9.95 -42.57
CA GLN A 475 7.80 -9.22 -43.70
C GLN A 475 8.48 -7.86 -43.88
N LYS A 476 9.20 -7.70 -44.99
CA LYS A 476 9.77 -6.43 -45.46
C LYS A 476 8.67 -5.60 -46.13
N TYR A 477 8.43 -4.40 -45.64
CA TYR A 477 7.89 -3.31 -46.47
C TYR A 477 8.80 -2.09 -46.39
N VAL A 478 9.21 -1.63 -47.57
CA VAL A 478 9.93 -0.38 -47.82
C VAL A 478 8.93 0.76 -47.69
N LEU A 479 9.21 1.75 -46.84
CA LEU A 479 8.47 3.02 -46.85
C LEU A 479 9.40 4.16 -47.27
N LEU A 480 9.08 4.69 -48.44
CA LEU A 480 9.65 5.88 -49.06
C LEU A 480 9.34 7.12 -48.21
N SER A 481 10.36 7.95 -48.04
CA SER A 481 10.30 9.29 -47.46
C SER A 481 9.54 10.26 -48.37
N PRO A 482 8.63 11.10 -47.84
CA PRO A 482 8.33 12.38 -48.44
C PRO A 482 9.23 13.44 -47.81
N ARG A 483 10.12 13.99 -48.64
CA ARG A 483 10.85 15.23 -48.39
C ARG A 483 9.87 16.37 -48.12
N ALA A 484 10.23 17.22 -47.16
CA ALA A 484 9.80 18.61 -47.12
C ALA A 484 10.32 19.37 -48.34
N HIS A 485 9.56 20.34 -48.86
CA HIS A 485 10.06 21.63 -49.31
C HIS A 485 8.90 22.60 -49.55
N ILE A 486 9.03 23.78 -48.90
CA ILE A 486 8.44 25.10 -49.20
C ILE A 486 6.91 25.21 -49.14
#